data_AF-A0A518D4X3-F1
#
_entry.id   AF-A0A518D4X3-F1
#
_cell.length_a   1.000
_cell.length_b   1.000
_cell.length_c   1.000
_cell.angle_alpha   90.00
_cell.angle_beta   90.00
_cell.angle_gamma   90.00
#
_symmetry.space_group_name_H-M   'P 1'
#
loop_
_entity.id
_entity.type
_entity.pdbx_description
1 polymer ?
#
loop_
_entity_poly.entity_id
_entity_poly.type
_entity_poly.pdbx_seq_one_letter_code
_entity_poly.pdbx_strand_id
1 'polypeptide(L)'
;MSDNQLDPPEAWEFYPCQMEEGVAWFAVDLGVADVLRKGISTTLLALRIELKEQRDGVTTPEEFEVLRRLTEPIEAYANTHRGRYVGHYTCAGVRHAYVYADLDEETARNLVVRAQESSRRAVRFYVEEEPEHQSYFELLHPTADDWQVIMDMRVIDGLREKGDPLTTARCIDHFAYMPDQESASDLAEWLKSEGYAVDSIESVAADDGLASRQVGVRFTEEVVPSLGTLRTVPLRRACSERGGEYDGWGCSVL
;
A
#
# COMPACT_ATOMS: atom_id res chain seq x y z
N MET A 1 36.82 8.13 10.99
CA MET A 1 35.95 9.22 10.51
C MET A 1 35.15 8.60 9.37
N SER A 2 34.13 7.81 9.70
CA SER A 2 32.74 8.24 9.88
C SER A 2 32.11 8.72 8.56
N ASP A 3 31.84 7.76 7.67
CA ASP A 3 30.68 7.85 6.77
C ASP A 3 29.71 6.76 7.21
N ASN A 4 28.97 7.06 8.28
CA ASN A 4 27.70 6.39 8.52
C ASN A 4 26.75 6.97 7.46
N GLN A 5 26.82 6.41 6.25
CA GLN A 5 25.87 6.71 5.18
C GLN A 5 24.53 6.21 5.69
N LEU A 6 23.75 7.15 6.23
CA LEU A 6 22.54 6.95 7.01
C LEU A 6 21.67 5.86 6.38
N ASP A 7 21.50 4.75 7.09
CA ASP A 7 20.41 3.80 6.86
C ASP A 7 19.13 4.64 6.74
N PRO A 8 18.44 4.66 5.57
CA PRO A 8 17.31 5.55 5.39
C PRO A 8 16.25 5.26 6.45
N PRO A 9 15.54 6.30 6.92
CA PRO A 9 14.48 6.09 7.90
C PRO A 9 13.44 5.13 7.32
N GLU A 10 13.03 4.16 8.14
CA GLU A 10 11.93 3.27 7.81
C GLU A 10 10.67 4.09 7.51
N ALA A 11 10.00 3.75 6.41
CA ALA A 11 8.76 4.36 5.97
C ALA A 11 7.71 3.28 5.73
N TRP A 12 7.28 2.64 6.82
CA TRP A 12 6.28 1.57 6.78
C TRP A 12 4.92 2.07 6.33
N GLU A 13 4.37 1.40 5.32
CA GLU A 13 3.01 1.60 4.83
C GLU A 13 2.20 0.31 4.97
N PHE A 14 0.91 0.45 5.32
CA PHE A 14 0.01 -0.67 5.59
C PHE A 14 -1.28 -0.53 4.80
N TYR A 15 -1.59 -1.51 3.94
CA TYR A 15 -2.74 -1.40 3.06
C TYR A 15 -3.33 -2.75 2.66
N PRO A 16 -4.64 -2.82 2.40
CA PRO A 16 -5.29 -3.98 1.84
C PRO A 16 -5.17 -3.96 0.31
N CYS A 17 -5.05 -5.15 -0.28
CA CYS A 17 -5.13 -5.35 -1.72
C CYS A 17 -5.99 -6.59 -2.01
N GLN A 18 -6.78 -6.55 -3.08
CA GLN A 18 -7.58 -7.70 -3.49
C GLN A 18 -6.71 -8.67 -4.30
N MET A 19 -6.54 -9.88 -3.78
CA MET A 19 -5.89 -11.01 -4.46
C MET A 19 -6.92 -12.09 -4.84
N GLU A 20 -6.49 -13.12 -5.57
CA GLU A 20 -7.35 -14.24 -5.98
C GLU A 20 -7.92 -14.97 -4.77
N GLU A 21 -7.12 -15.15 -3.72
CA GLU A 21 -7.46 -15.88 -2.49
C GLU A 21 -8.26 -15.03 -1.47
N GLY A 22 -8.44 -13.74 -1.74
CA GLY A 22 -9.15 -12.80 -0.87
C GLY A 22 -8.40 -11.49 -0.65
N VAL A 23 -8.78 -10.77 0.40
CA VAL A 23 -8.09 -9.53 0.79
C VAL A 23 -6.76 -9.87 1.46
N ALA A 24 -5.68 -9.39 0.88
CA ALA A 24 -4.34 -9.45 1.45
C ALA A 24 -4.01 -8.14 2.17
N TRP A 25 -3.34 -8.22 3.31
CA TRP A 25 -2.85 -7.05 4.05
C TRP A 25 -1.35 -6.95 3.92
N PHE A 26 -0.88 -5.86 3.30
CA PHE A 26 0.52 -5.55 3.08
C PHE A 26 1.07 -4.70 4.22
N ALA A 27 2.35 -4.93 4.51
CA ALA A 27 3.20 -4.05 5.28
C ALA A 27 4.54 -3.96 4.55
N VAL A 28 4.89 -2.78 4.05
CA VAL A 28 6.07 -2.58 3.20
C VAL A 28 6.86 -1.38 3.70
N ASP A 29 8.19 -1.50 3.74
CA ASP A 29 9.07 -0.37 4.05
C ASP A 29 9.38 0.39 2.76
N LEU A 30 8.73 1.53 2.54
CA LEU A 30 8.96 2.36 1.34
C LEU A 30 10.32 3.04 1.35
N GLY A 31 10.96 3.16 2.53
CA GLY A 31 12.26 3.80 2.71
C GLY A 31 13.42 3.04 2.08
N VAL A 32 13.23 1.73 1.82
CA VAL A 32 14.28 0.85 1.30
C VAL A 32 14.39 0.90 -0.23
N ALA A 33 13.43 1.52 -0.94
CA ALA A 33 13.41 1.55 -2.40
C ALA A 33 14.73 2.07 -3.01
N ASP A 34 15.28 3.13 -2.41
CA ASP A 34 16.54 3.72 -2.84
C ASP A 34 17.76 2.85 -2.49
N VAL A 35 17.69 2.09 -1.40
CA VAL A 35 18.75 1.17 -0.96
C VAL A 35 18.83 -0.02 -1.92
N LEU A 36 17.68 -0.58 -2.29
CA LEU A 36 17.58 -1.68 -3.25
C LEU A 36 18.21 -1.29 -4.59
N ARG A 37 17.89 -0.10 -5.12
CA ARG A 37 18.46 0.42 -6.37
C ARG A 37 19.97 0.73 -6.32
N LYS A 38 20.52 1.00 -5.13
CA LYS A 38 21.92 1.46 -4.95
C LYS A 38 22.89 0.35 -4.54
N GLY A 39 22.46 -0.91 -4.49
CA GLY A 39 23.37 -2.06 -4.44
C GLY A 39 23.47 -2.78 -3.08
N ILE A 40 22.33 -2.95 -2.40
CA ILE A 40 22.17 -4.00 -1.37
C ILE A 40 22.24 -5.40 -2.01
N SER A 41 22.18 -6.46 -1.20
CA SER A 41 22.09 -7.82 -1.72
C SER A 41 20.93 -8.01 -2.69
N THR A 42 21.16 -8.85 -3.69
CA THR A 42 20.17 -9.31 -4.67
C THR A 42 19.65 -10.70 -4.32
N THR A 43 20.17 -11.33 -3.28
CA THR A 43 19.70 -12.63 -2.82
C THR A 43 18.47 -12.45 -1.92
N LEU A 44 17.32 -12.93 -2.39
CA LEU A 44 16.06 -12.97 -1.69
C LEU A 44 15.97 -14.23 -0.81
N LEU A 45 15.61 -14.04 0.44
CA LEU A 45 15.02 -15.04 1.32
C LEU A 45 13.53 -14.75 1.46
N ALA A 46 12.71 -15.59 0.83
CA ALA A 46 11.26 -15.52 0.95
C ALA A 46 10.76 -16.55 1.96
N LEU A 47 9.91 -16.11 2.88
CA LEU A 47 9.36 -16.91 3.97
C LEU A 47 7.85 -17.06 3.79
N ARG A 48 7.36 -18.28 3.95
CA ARG A 48 5.92 -18.59 4.03
C ARG A 48 5.60 -19.15 5.40
N ILE A 49 4.78 -18.41 6.15
CA ILE A 49 4.48 -18.68 7.55
C ILE A 49 2.97 -18.89 7.71
N GLU A 50 2.57 -20.03 8.25
CA GLU A 50 1.15 -20.32 8.53
C GLU A 50 0.74 -19.71 9.88
N LEU A 51 -0.28 -18.86 9.86
CA LEU A 51 -0.82 -18.23 11.07
C LEU A 51 -1.78 -19.20 11.75
N LYS A 52 -1.78 -19.20 13.08
CA LYS A 52 -2.77 -19.97 13.87
C LYS A 52 -4.04 -19.18 14.17
N GLU A 53 -3.89 -17.89 14.37
CA GLU A 53 -4.97 -16.98 14.74
C GLU A 53 -4.87 -15.71 13.89
N GLN A 54 -5.99 -15.33 13.28
CA GLN A 54 -6.13 -14.10 12.53
C GLN A 54 -7.56 -13.59 12.68
N ARG A 55 -7.74 -12.27 12.52
CA ARG A 55 -9.05 -11.66 12.38
C ARG A 55 -9.04 -10.80 11.12
N ASP A 56 -9.83 -11.19 10.13
CA ASP A 56 -9.99 -10.45 8.86
C ASP A 56 -8.65 -10.16 8.14
N GLY A 57 -7.70 -11.11 8.21
CA GLY A 57 -6.35 -10.99 7.63
C GLY A 57 -5.36 -10.19 8.48
N VAL A 58 -5.81 -9.57 9.58
CA VAL A 58 -4.98 -8.87 10.54
C VAL A 58 -4.55 -9.81 11.66
N THR A 59 -3.28 -9.69 12.06
CA THR A 59 -2.66 -10.48 13.12
C THR A 59 -3.14 -10.02 14.50
N THR A 60 -3.46 -10.97 15.39
CA THR A 60 -3.73 -10.63 16.81
C THR A 60 -2.45 -10.17 17.51
N PRO A 61 -2.53 -9.42 18.63
CA PRO A 61 -1.33 -9.05 19.40
C PRO A 61 -0.48 -10.27 19.82
N GLU A 62 -1.12 -11.38 20.17
CA GLU A 62 -0.46 -12.62 20.55
C GLU A 62 0.27 -13.27 19.37
N GLU A 63 -0.38 -13.33 18.20
CA GLU A 63 0.24 -13.86 16.97
C GLU A 63 1.34 -12.93 16.47
N PHE A 64 1.20 -11.62 16.64
CA PHE A 64 2.21 -10.64 16.26
C PHE A 64 3.52 -10.88 17.01
N GLU A 65 3.44 -11.11 18.33
CA GLU A 65 4.62 -11.41 19.14
C GLU A 65 5.27 -12.76 18.77
N VAL A 66 4.49 -13.74 18.32
CA VAL A 66 5.05 -14.99 17.75
C VAL A 66 5.80 -14.73 16.45
N LEU A 67 5.22 -13.94 15.55
CA LEU A 67 5.82 -13.60 14.26
C LEU A 67 7.07 -12.74 14.45
N ARG A 68 7.06 -11.79 15.39
CA ARG A 68 8.24 -10.97 15.74
C ARG A 68 9.41 -11.83 16.19
N ARG A 69 9.20 -12.80 17.10
CA ARG A 69 10.26 -13.73 17.55
C ARG A 69 10.81 -14.62 16.44
N LEU A 70 9.99 -14.89 15.42
CA LEU A 70 10.38 -15.67 14.25
C LEU A 70 11.24 -14.83 13.31
N THR A 71 10.83 -13.58 13.01
CA THR A 71 11.49 -12.74 12.01
C THR A 71 12.69 -11.96 12.55
N GLU A 72 12.68 -11.54 13.82
CA GLU A 72 13.73 -10.70 14.42
C GLU A 72 15.17 -11.24 14.23
N PRO A 73 15.47 -12.53 14.41
CA PRO A 73 16.82 -13.05 14.16
C PRO A 73 17.22 -13.02 12.68
N ILE A 74 16.25 -13.17 11.77
CA ILE A 74 16.45 -13.13 10.32
C ILE A 74 16.71 -11.67 9.88
N GLU A 75 15.91 -10.74 10.40
CA GLU A 75 16.09 -9.30 10.20
C GLU A 75 17.45 -8.82 10.72
N ALA A 76 17.84 -9.25 11.92
CA ALA A 76 19.14 -8.93 12.51
C ALA A 76 20.31 -9.47 11.67
N TYR A 77 20.18 -10.68 11.10
CA TYR A 77 21.15 -11.20 10.16
C TYR A 77 21.24 -10.32 8.91
N ALA A 78 20.10 -10.02 8.29
CA ALA A 78 20.04 -9.20 7.07
C ALA A 78 20.72 -7.84 7.25
N ASN A 79 20.40 -7.13 8.34
CA ASN A 79 20.98 -5.81 8.66
C ASN A 79 22.51 -5.81 8.80
N THR A 80 23.15 -6.98 8.99
CA THR A 80 24.61 -7.13 9.08
C THR A 80 25.24 -7.73 7.82
N HIS A 81 24.44 -8.15 6.85
CA HIS A 81 24.86 -8.87 5.64
C HIS A 81 24.33 -8.17 4.38
N ARG A 82 24.53 -6.85 4.30
CA ARG A 82 24.08 -6.01 3.18
C ARG A 82 22.66 -6.35 2.78
N GLY A 83 21.76 -6.41 3.75
CA GLY A 83 20.42 -6.93 3.59
C GLY A 83 19.41 -6.16 4.42
N ARG A 84 18.13 -6.35 4.09
CA ARG A 84 17.02 -5.68 4.75
C ARG A 84 15.75 -6.52 4.63
N TYR A 85 14.94 -6.48 5.68
CA TYR A 85 13.56 -6.92 5.60
C TYR A 85 12.74 -5.83 4.95
N VAL A 86 12.12 -6.14 3.81
CA VAL A 86 11.48 -5.12 2.95
C VAL A 86 9.95 -5.12 3.06
N GLY A 87 9.38 -6.18 3.63
CA GLY A 87 7.97 -6.23 3.91
C GLY A 87 7.38 -7.63 3.90
N HIS A 88 6.06 -7.66 4.01
CA HIS A 88 5.26 -8.86 3.89
C HIS A 88 3.85 -8.53 3.44
N TYR A 89 3.12 -9.57 3.03
CA TYR A 89 1.66 -9.53 3.06
C TYR A 89 1.10 -10.76 3.79
N THR A 90 -0.12 -10.62 4.30
CA THR A 90 -0.87 -11.71 4.90
C THR A 90 -2.16 -11.92 4.12
N CYS A 91 -2.36 -13.11 3.56
CA CYS A 91 -3.57 -13.48 2.82
C CYS A 91 -3.99 -14.89 3.23
N ALA A 92 -5.29 -15.11 3.42
CA ALA A 92 -5.88 -16.41 3.73
C ALA A 92 -5.16 -17.19 4.87
N GLY A 93 -4.70 -16.49 5.91
CA GLY A 93 -4.00 -17.11 7.06
C GLY A 93 -2.54 -17.48 6.82
N VAL A 94 -1.95 -16.97 5.74
CA VAL A 94 -0.55 -17.20 5.39
C VAL A 94 0.16 -15.86 5.25
N ARG A 95 1.28 -15.70 5.94
CA ARG A 95 2.18 -14.56 5.78
C ARG A 95 3.32 -14.92 4.83
N HIS A 96 3.50 -14.06 3.84
CA HIS A 96 4.59 -14.10 2.88
C HIS A 96 5.52 -12.93 3.19
N ALA A 97 6.71 -13.22 3.71
CA ALA A 97 7.68 -12.23 4.17
C ALA A 97 8.95 -12.27 3.33
N TYR A 98 9.50 -11.09 3.02
CA TYR A 98 10.57 -10.92 2.03
C TYR A 98 11.76 -10.19 2.67
N VAL A 99 12.93 -10.84 2.61
CA VAL A 99 14.18 -10.33 3.15
C VAL A 99 15.24 -10.43 2.07
N TYR A 100 15.95 -9.36 1.75
CA TYR A 100 17.19 -9.44 0.97
C TYR A 100 18.38 -9.53 1.90
N ALA A 101 19.37 -10.38 1.63
CA ALA A 101 20.61 -10.47 2.40
C ALA A 101 21.66 -11.32 1.68
N ASP A 102 22.94 -10.99 1.86
CA ASP A 102 24.04 -11.84 1.41
C ASP A 102 24.03 -13.15 2.24
N LEU A 103 23.51 -14.22 1.64
CA LEU A 103 23.44 -15.55 2.26
C LEU A 103 23.42 -16.65 1.20
N ASP A 104 23.84 -17.84 1.60
CA ASP A 104 23.61 -19.06 0.84
C ASP A 104 22.44 -19.86 1.41
N GLU A 105 22.03 -20.90 0.69
CA GLU A 105 20.88 -21.73 1.08
C GLU A 105 21.10 -22.44 2.43
N GLU A 106 22.34 -22.80 2.78
CA GLU A 106 22.66 -23.42 4.07
C GLU A 106 22.47 -22.43 5.23
N THR A 107 22.93 -21.19 5.06
CA THR A 107 22.77 -20.11 6.04
C THR A 107 21.30 -19.77 6.22
N ALA A 108 20.54 -19.61 5.13
CA ALA A 108 19.08 -19.42 5.19
C ALA A 108 18.40 -20.56 5.95
N ARG A 109 18.73 -21.82 5.64
CA ARG A 109 18.17 -23.00 6.32
C ARG A 109 18.43 -22.94 7.83
N ASN A 110 19.65 -22.61 8.23
CA ASN A 110 20.02 -22.51 9.64
C ASN A 110 19.28 -21.39 10.37
N LEU A 111 19.10 -20.23 9.73
CA LEU A 111 18.31 -19.12 10.26
C LEU A 111 16.84 -19.53 10.46
N VAL A 112 16.24 -20.13 9.43
CA VAL A 112 14.83 -20.54 9.47
C VAL A 112 14.59 -21.65 10.50
N VAL A 113 15.45 -22.66 10.58
CA VAL A 113 15.31 -23.73 11.60
C VAL A 113 15.32 -23.15 13.01
N ARG A 114 16.24 -22.24 13.32
CA ARG A 114 16.28 -21.55 14.62
C ARG A 114 15.01 -20.74 14.89
N ALA A 115 14.52 -20.04 13.87
CA ALA A 115 13.26 -19.28 13.95
C ALA A 115 12.04 -20.19 14.18
N GLN A 116 12.02 -21.38 13.59
CA GLN A 116 10.96 -22.38 13.80
C GLN A 116 11.00 -22.95 15.21
N GLU A 117 12.19 -23.26 15.73
CA GLU A 117 12.36 -23.78 17.09
C GLU A 117 11.90 -22.78 18.16
N SER A 118 12.22 -21.49 17.98
CA SER A 118 11.85 -20.43 18.93
C SER A 118 10.36 -20.09 18.90
N SER A 119 9.73 -20.13 17.73
CA SER A 119 8.33 -19.72 17.52
C SER A 119 7.33 -20.88 17.59
N ARG A 120 7.80 -22.13 17.45
CA ARG A 120 6.97 -23.33 17.22
C ARG A 120 5.98 -23.13 16.07
N ARG A 121 6.43 -22.47 15.00
CA ARG A 121 5.66 -22.24 13.76
C ARG A 121 6.31 -23.00 12.60
N ALA A 122 5.46 -23.51 11.72
CA ALA A 122 5.92 -24.07 10.46
C ALA A 122 6.29 -22.91 9.52
N VAL A 123 7.53 -22.92 9.04
CA VAL A 123 8.04 -21.94 8.09
C VAL A 123 8.57 -22.71 6.90
N ARG A 124 8.07 -22.38 5.71
CA ARG A 124 8.72 -22.78 4.46
C ARG A 124 9.50 -21.59 3.95
N PHE A 125 10.58 -21.85 3.24
CA PHE A 125 11.37 -20.78 2.63
C PHE A 125 11.91 -21.24 1.29
N TYR A 126 12.28 -20.25 0.48
CA TYR A 126 13.16 -20.45 -0.67
C TYR A 126 14.16 -19.30 -0.72
N VAL A 127 15.29 -19.57 -1.36
CA VAL A 127 16.31 -18.57 -1.65
C VAL A 127 16.39 -18.42 -3.16
N GLU A 128 16.38 -17.18 -3.64
CA GLU A 128 16.40 -16.86 -5.06
C GLU A 128 17.27 -15.64 -5.30
N GLU A 129 17.91 -15.58 -6.46
CA GLU A 129 18.66 -14.40 -6.89
C GLU A 129 17.72 -13.49 -7.69
N GLU A 130 17.50 -12.27 -7.21
CA GLU A 130 16.68 -11.25 -7.85
C GLU A 130 17.49 -9.96 -8.09
N PRO A 131 18.22 -9.86 -9.22
CA PRO A 131 19.03 -8.68 -9.53
C PRO A 131 18.24 -7.36 -9.62
N GLU A 132 16.94 -7.44 -9.89
CA GLU A 132 16.03 -6.30 -10.05
C GLU A 132 15.07 -6.11 -8.86
N HIS A 133 15.20 -6.91 -7.80
CA HIS A 133 14.35 -6.86 -6.61
C HIS A 133 12.84 -6.89 -6.92
N GLN A 134 12.43 -7.71 -7.89
CA GLN A 134 11.06 -7.79 -8.41
C GLN A 134 10.03 -8.12 -7.32
N SER A 135 10.38 -8.97 -6.33
CA SER A 135 9.48 -9.23 -5.18
C SER A 135 9.18 -7.97 -4.37
N TYR A 136 10.08 -6.99 -4.34
CA TYR A 136 9.79 -5.69 -3.75
C TYR A 136 9.04 -4.77 -4.73
N PHE A 137 9.61 -4.49 -5.90
CA PHE A 137 9.10 -3.43 -6.79
C PHE A 137 7.80 -3.77 -7.51
N GLU A 138 7.57 -5.03 -7.85
CA GLU A 138 6.39 -5.46 -8.62
C GLU A 138 5.27 -6.02 -7.74
N LEU A 139 5.61 -6.51 -6.54
CA LEU A 139 4.65 -7.17 -5.65
C LEU A 139 4.35 -6.38 -4.38
N LEU A 140 5.37 -5.95 -3.62
CA LEU A 140 5.16 -5.27 -2.32
C LEU A 140 5.00 -3.76 -2.43
N HIS A 141 5.61 -3.13 -3.42
CA HIS A 141 5.54 -1.68 -3.58
C HIS A 141 4.15 -1.28 -4.09
N PRO A 142 3.47 -0.30 -3.46
CA PRO A 142 2.12 0.08 -3.86
C PRO A 142 2.08 0.56 -5.31
N THR A 143 1.11 0.06 -6.06
CA THR A 143 0.73 0.59 -7.38
C THR A 143 -0.02 1.92 -7.23
N ALA A 144 -0.32 2.59 -8.34
CA ALA A 144 -1.13 3.80 -8.31
C ALA A 144 -2.55 3.57 -7.75
N ASP A 145 -3.10 2.37 -7.93
CA ASP A 145 -4.41 2.02 -7.37
C ASP A 145 -4.32 1.71 -5.87
N ASP A 146 -3.26 1.03 -5.42
CA ASP A 146 -3.02 0.82 -3.99
C ASP A 146 -2.84 2.15 -3.26
N TRP A 147 -2.14 3.12 -3.88
CA TRP A 147 -2.03 4.47 -3.34
C TRP A 147 -3.37 5.19 -3.18
N GLN A 148 -4.31 4.99 -4.12
CA GLN A 148 -5.66 5.52 -3.97
C GLN A 148 -6.36 4.91 -2.75
N VAL A 149 -6.27 3.59 -2.58
CA VAL A 149 -6.85 2.89 -1.43
C VAL A 149 -6.20 3.35 -0.11
N ILE A 150 -4.88 3.55 -0.08
CA ILE A 150 -4.16 4.10 1.07
C ILE A 150 -4.70 5.50 1.43
N MET A 151 -4.93 6.37 0.44
CA MET A 151 -5.50 7.69 0.70
C MET A 151 -6.92 7.61 1.24
N ASP A 152 -7.75 6.73 0.68
CA ASP A 152 -9.13 6.55 1.14
C ASP A 152 -9.16 6.05 2.59
N MET A 153 -8.29 5.11 2.94
CA MET A 153 -8.13 4.64 4.32
C MET A 153 -7.79 5.78 5.28
N ARG A 154 -6.82 6.63 4.92
CA ARG A 154 -6.42 7.76 5.76
C ARG A 154 -7.56 8.76 5.97
N VAL A 155 -8.36 9.04 4.93
CA VAL A 155 -9.55 9.90 5.06
C VAL A 155 -10.58 9.25 5.99
N ILE A 156 -10.87 7.97 5.80
CA ILE A 156 -11.81 7.18 6.61
C ILE A 156 -11.36 7.15 8.08
N ASP A 157 -10.09 6.88 8.35
CA ASP A 157 -9.54 6.84 9.70
C ASP A 157 -9.57 8.22 10.36
N GLY A 158 -9.26 9.28 9.61
CA GLY A 158 -9.42 10.65 10.08
C GLY A 158 -10.86 11.04 10.42
N LEU A 159 -11.87 10.45 9.76
CA LEU A 159 -13.27 10.61 10.14
C LEU A 159 -13.58 9.86 11.45
N ARG A 160 -13.10 8.62 11.60
CA ARG A 160 -13.26 7.83 12.84
C ARG A 160 -12.64 8.52 14.05
N GLU A 161 -11.45 9.07 13.89
CA GLU A 161 -10.75 9.81 14.94
C GLU A 161 -11.53 11.04 15.42
N LYS A 162 -12.33 11.64 14.53
CA LYS A 162 -13.25 12.75 14.86
C LYS A 162 -14.57 12.28 15.47
N GLY A 163 -14.74 10.97 15.69
CA GLY A 163 -15.91 10.37 16.31
C GLY A 163 -17.00 9.93 15.33
N ASP A 164 -16.73 9.95 14.02
CA ASP A 164 -17.73 9.53 13.03
C ASP A 164 -18.00 8.03 13.10
N PRO A 165 -19.28 7.59 13.18
CA PRO A 165 -19.60 6.16 13.22
C PRO A 165 -19.48 5.47 11.86
N LEU A 166 -19.42 6.21 10.75
CA LEU A 166 -19.35 5.72 9.37
C LEU A 166 -20.44 4.69 9.01
N THR A 167 -21.61 4.79 9.62
CA THR A 167 -22.73 3.87 9.40
C THR A 167 -23.83 4.42 8.52
N THR A 168 -23.83 5.73 8.27
CA THR A 168 -24.92 6.45 7.61
C THR A 168 -24.46 7.00 6.27
N ALA A 169 -25.27 6.76 5.23
CA ALA A 169 -25.06 7.32 3.90
C ALA A 169 -25.15 8.85 3.94
N ARG A 170 -24.29 9.51 3.18
CA ARG A 170 -24.17 10.97 3.15
C ARG A 170 -23.58 11.44 1.83
N CYS A 171 -23.69 12.73 1.57
CA CYS A 171 -23.03 13.38 0.45
C CYS A 171 -21.51 13.27 0.60
N ILE A 172 -20.87 12.69 -0.42
CA ILE A 172 -19.43 12.64 -0.60
C ILE A 172 -19.08 13.62 -1.72
N ASP A 173 -18.22 14.59 -1.42
CA ASP A 173 -17.72 15.56 -2.39
C ASP A 173 -16.44 15.04 -3.03
N HIS A 174 -16.35 15.08 -4.35
CA HIS A 174 -15.19 14.68 -5.12
C HIS A 174 -14.66 15.84 -5.97
N PHE A 175 -13.35 15.80 -6.24
CA PHE A 175 -12.72 16.76 -7.12
C PHE A 175 -11.70 16.11 -8.07
N ALA A 176 -11.66 16.60 -9.30
CA ALA A 176 -10.69 16.18 -10.32
C ALA A 176 -10.21 17.39 -11.13
N TYR A 177 -8.94 17.36 -11.51
CA TYR A 177 -8.32 18.30 -12.44
C TYR A 177 -8.22 17.69 -13.83
N MET A 178 -8.64 18.43 -14.83
CA MET A 178 -8.60 18.05 -16.24
C MET A 178 -7.73 19.04 -17.03
N PRO A 179 -7.06 18.57 -18.11
CA PRO A 179 -6.15 19.41 -18.88
C PRO A 179 -6.88 20.52 -19.66
N ASP A 180 -8.14 20.30 -20.03
CA ASP A 180 -8.95 21.22 -20.81
C ASP A 180 -10.46 20.95 -20.64
N GLN A 181 -11.26 21.84 -21.24
CA GLN A 181 -12.73 21.81 -21.16
C GLN A 181 -13.33 20.59 -21.88
N GLU A 182 -12.67 20.08 -22.91
CA GLU A 182 -13.13 18.90 -23.66
C GLU A 182 -13.02 17.66 -22.79
N SER A 183 -11.85 17.44 -22.19
CA SER A 183 -11.58 16.34 -21.26
C SER A 183 -12.47 16.40 -20.02
N ALA A 184 -12.73 17.61 -19.50
CA ALA A 184 -13.66 17.82 -18.39
C ALA A 184 -15.12 17.49 -18.75
N SER A 185 -15.54 17.82 -19.97
CA SER A 185 -16.90 17.51 -20.44
C SER A 185 -17.08 16.01 -20.65
N ASP A 186 -16.07 15.34 -21.24
CA ASP A 186 -16.07 13.88 -21.42
C ASP A 186 -16.07 13.14 -20.06
N LEU A 187 -15.27 13.60 -19.08
CA LEU A 187 -15.33 13.06 -17.72
C LEU A 187 -16.72 13.25 -17.11
N ALA A 188 -17.32 14.44 -17.24
CA ALA A 188 -18.65 14.72 -16.69
C ALA A 188 -19.77 13.87 -17.31
N GLU A 189 -19.68 13.53 -18.60
CA GLU A 189 -20.61 12.58 -19.24
C GLU A 189 -20.45 11.17 -18.67
N TRP A 190 -19.21 10.71 -18.52
CA TRP A 190 -18.92 9.42 -17.89
C TRP A 190 -19.40 9.36 -16.44
N LEU A 191 -19.10 10.38 -15.63
CA LEU A 191 -19.54 10.49 -14.23
C LEU A 191 -21.07 10.37 -14.10
N LYS A 192 -21.83 11.07 -14.95
CA LYS A 192 -23.30 10.96 -14.98
C LYS A 192 -23.77 9.55 -15.33
N SER A 193 -23.08 8.89 -16.26
CA SER A 193 -23.41 7.50 -16.64
C SER A 193 -23.15 6.50 -15.50
N GLU A 194 -22.19 6.79 -14.63
CA GLU A 194 -21.85 6.02 -13.43
C GLU A 194 -22.67 6.40 -12.19
N GLY A 195 -23.63 7.33 -12.34
CA GLY A 195 -24.58 7.74 -11.30
C GLY A 195 -24.11 8.88 -10.39
N TYR A 196 -23.02 9.57 -10.73
CA TYR A 196 -22.57 10.75 -10.00
C TYR A 196 -23.37 12.00 -10.40
N ALA A 197 -23.56 12.91 -9.45
CA ALA A 197 -24.09 14.24 -9.70
C ALA A 197 -22.93 15.20 -9.99
N VAL A 198 -22.84 15.73 -11.21
CA VAL A 198 -21.82 16.73 -11.55
C VAL A 198 -22.31 18.12 -11.16
N ASP A 199 -21.65 18.73 -10.19
CA ASP A 199 -22.04 20.00 -9.58
C ASP A 199 -21.50 21.20 -10.37
N SER A 200 -20.23 21.14 -10.79
CA SER A 200 -19.63 22.21 -11.60
C SER A 200 -18.42 21.76 -12.41
N ILE A 201 -18.18 22.51 -13.51
CA ILE A 201 -16.97 22.47 -14.31
C ILE A 201 -16.44 23.90 -14.41
N GLU A 202 -15.26 24.17 -13.87
CA GLU A 202 -14.75 25.53 -13.67
C GLU A 202 -13.28 25.62 -14.08
N SER A 203 -12.85 26.75 -14.62
CA SER A 203 -11.41 27.01 -14.78
C SER A 203 -10.77 27.23 -13.42
N VAL A 204 -9.70 26.49 -13.12
CA VAL A 204 -8.93 26.66 -11.89
C VAL A 204 -7.71 27.52 -12.19
N ALA A 205 -7.41 28.48 -11.32
CA ALA A 205 -6.21 29.29 -11.46
C ALA A 205 -4.98 28.38 -11.31
N ALA A 206 -4.02 28.49 -12.23
CA ALA A 206 -2.73 27.84 -12.07
C ALA A 206 -2.04 28.47 -10.85
N ASP A 207 -1.86 27.70 -9.78
CA ASP A 207 -1.02 28.12 -8.67
C ASP A 207 0.46 27.99 -9.06
N ASP A 208 1.30 28.77 -8.41
CA ASP A 208 2.67 29.13 -8.79
C ASP A 208 3.63 27.92 -8.88
N GLY A 209 3.49 27.09 -9.92
CA GLY A 209 4.35 25.92 -10.13
C GLY A 209 3.85 24.88 -11.13
N LEU A 210 2.55 24.83 -11.44
CA LEU A 210 2.01 23.92 -12.45
C LEU A 210 1.76 24.64 -13.78
N ALA A 211 2.51 24.23 -14.80
CA ALA A 211 2.38 24.73 -16.16
C ALA A 211 1.19 24.09 -16.89
N SER A 212 -0.05 24.53 -16.62
CA SER A 212 -1.18 24.56 -17.57
C SER A 212 -2.44 25.13 -16.90
N ARG A 213 -3.34 25.74 -17.68
CA ARG A 213 -4.69 26.07 -17.20
C ARG A 213 -5.43 24.75 -16.98
N GLN A 214 -5.75 24.42 -15.74
CA GLN A 214 -6.55 23.23 -15.42
C GLN A 214 -8.05 23.58 -15.36
N VAL A 215 -8.88 22.62 -15.72
CA VAL A 215 -10.33 22.67 -15.55
C VAL A 215 -10.71 21.73 -14.42
N GLY A 216 -11.30 22.26 -13.36
CA GLY A 216 -11.76 21.49 -12.21
C GLY A 216 -13.17 20.96 -12.44
N VAL A 217 -13.40 19.70 -12.04
CA VAL A 217 -14.71 19.05 -12.05
C VAL A 217 -15.09 18.70 -10.62
N ARG A 218 -16.16 19.30 -10.11
CA ARG A 218 -16.78 18.95 -8.81
C ARG A 218 -17.99 18.06 -9.04
N PHE A 219 -18.07 17.00 -8.27
CA PHE A 219 -19.17 16.06 -8.35
C PHE A 219 -19.38 15.33 -7.03
N THR A 220 -20.56 14.77 -6.85
CA THR A 220 -21.01 14.17 -5.61
C THR A 220 -21.65 12.80 -5.80
N GLU A 221 -21.62 11.98 -4.75
CA GLU A 221 -22.44 10.77 -4.61
C GLU A 221 -23.00 10.66 -3.18
N GLU A 222 -24.09 9.91 -2.99
CA GLU A 222 -24.66 9.64 -1.66
C GLU A 222 -24.40 8.19 -1.26
N VAL A 223 -23.39 7.97 -0.41
CA VAL A 223 -22.98 6.63 0.02
C VAL A 223 -22.50 6.63 1.47
N VAL A 224 -22.43 5.44 2.07
CA VAL A 224 -21.71 5.27 3.34
C VAL A 224 -20.21 5.38 3.04
N PRO A 225 -19.41 6.20 3.73
CA PRO A 225 -17.97 6.30 3.48
C PRO A 225 -17.23 5.04 3.96
N SER A 226 -16.89 4.14 3.04
CA SER A 226 -16.13 2.92 3.31
C SER A 226 -15.36 2.48 2.06
N LEU A 227 -14.31 1.68 2.24
CA LEU A 227 -13.56 1.10 1.11
C LEU A 227 -14.43 0.21 0.20
N GLY A 228 -15.52 -0.37 0.73
CA GLY A 228 -16.41 -1.24 -0.04
C GLY A 228 -17.46 -0.50 -0.86
N THR A 229 -17.65 0.79 -0.62
CA THR A 229 -18.70 1.61 -1.23
C THR A 229 -18.14 2.75 -2.07
N LEU A 230 -17.00 3.31 -1.69
CA LEU A 230 -16.30 4.33 -2.45
C LEU A 230 -15.67 3.72 -3.72
N ARG A 231 -15.89 4.37 -4.87
CA ARG A 231 -15.39 3.92 -6.18
C ARG A 231 -14.25 4.80 -6.70
N THR A 232 -13.37 5.20 -5.81
CA THR A 232 -12.23 6.12 -6.03
C THR A 232 -11.18 5.60 -6.99
N VAL A 233 -10.89 4.28 -6.99
CA VAL A 233 -9.97 3.67 -7.96
C VAL A 233 -10.49 3.81 -9.40
N PRO A 234 -11.74 3.41 -9.72
CA PRO A 234 -12.35 3.73 -11.01
C PRO A 234 -12.33 5.22 -11.37
N LEU A 235 -12.65 6.12 -10.42
CA LEU A 235 -12.59 7.56 -10.64
C LEU A 235 -11.18 8.03 -11.04
N ARG A 236 -10.16 7.59 -10.30
CA ARG A 236 -8.75 7.91 -10.59
C ARG A 236 -8.34 7.45 -11.98
N ARG A 237 -8.67 6.20 -12.33
CA ARG A 237 -8.39 5.65 -13.66
C ARG A 237 -9.10 6.43 -14.76
N ALA A 238 -10.38 6.74 -14.59
CA ALA A 238 -11.17 7.50 -15.56
C ALA A 238 -10.62 8.93 -15.79
N CYS A 239 -10.08 9.57 -14.74
CA CYS A 239 -9.38 10.84 -14.86
C CYS A 239 -8.05 10.67 -15.61
N SER A 240 -7.22 9.70 -15.22
CA SER A 240 -5.91 9.44 -15.85
C SER A 240 -6.02 9.07 -17.33
N GLU A 241 -7.02 8.28 -17.73
CA GLU A 241 -7.31 7.93 -19.12
C GLU A 241 -7.61 9.16 -19.99
N ARG A 242 -8.08 10.24 -19.37
CA ARG A 242 -8.37 11.54 -19.99
C ARG A 242 -7.27 12.58 -19.77
N GLY A 243 -6.09 12.15 -19.34
CA GLY A 243 -4.95 13.02 -19.06
C GLY A 243 -5.15 13.96 -17.87
N GLY A 244 -6.16 13.70 -17.03
CA GLY A 244 -6.44 14.41 -15.80
C GLY A 244 -5.95 13.68 -14.55
N GLU A 245 -6.19 14.30 -13.41
CA GLU A 245 -5.80 13.83 -12.09
C GLU A 245 -7.00 13.88 -11.15
N TYR A 246 -7.25 12.78 -10.47
CA TYR A 246 -8.25 12.75 -9.40
C TYR A 246 -7.60 13.26 -8.11
N ASP A 247 -8.13 14.35 -7.55
CA ASP A 247 -7.57 15.03 -6.38
C ASP A 247 -7.94 14.30 -5.09
N GLY A 248 -9.19 13.83 -5.00
CA GLY A 248 -9.67 13.07 -3.86
C GLY A 248 -11.13 13.31 -3.55
N TRP A 249 -11.52 12.95 -2.32
CA TRP A 249 -12.86 13.13 -1.81
C TRP A 249 -12.84 13.61 -0.36
N GLY A 250 -13.98 14.14 0.08
CA GLY A 250 -14.22 14.50 1.46
C GLY A 250 -15.71 14.44 1.81
N CYS A 251 -16.00 14.46 3.10
CA CYS A 251 -17.36 14.63 3.59
C CYS A 251 -17.36 15.25 4.99
N SER A 252 -18.53 15.70 5.42
CA SER A 252 -18.73 16.17 6.79
C SER A 252 -18.78 15.00 7.79
N VAL A 253 -18.29 15.26 9.00
CA VAL A 253 -18.46 14.35 10.16
C VAL A 253 -19.92 14.42 10.63
N LEU A 254 -20.49 13.26 10.97
CA LEU A 254 -21.84 13.12 11.54
C LEU A 254 -21.85 12.89 13.05
#